data_AF-A0A7C5S659-F1
#
_entry.id   AF-A0A7C5S659-F1
#
_cell.length_a   1.000
_cell.length_b   1.000
_cell.length_c   1.000
_cell.angle_alpha   90.00
_cell.angle_beta   90.00
_cell.angle_gamma   90.00
#
_symmetry.space_group_name_H-M   'P 1'
#
loop_
_entity.id
_entity.type
_entity.pdbx_description
1 polymer ?
#
loop_
_entity_poly.entity_id
_entity_poly.type
_entity_poly.pdbx_seq_one_letter_code
_entity_poly.pdbx_strand_id
1 'polypeptide(L)'
;MGTVLAAVAFLFLAPGEIRQNPFPMVVEARAAAVERDRRTRQPRSAKVSRKSSKVSRTRARPTRSMRRSAARSRRVRAPRWERLADTLLTPGVRYQEYRLEGAVVQRLHVVRVDTRQPSLEVMLIPSQPGRQETLSDIVQRYDSLNPVREVVAAVNGYFWSRGGSPVGITASEGEVLQLRRYKRWSAIVTDGAGRFLLDTFLLSLWVRLPDNSRIPLSAVNSREGQQGMVLYTRAAGDTIPRLFPSLVNMPDEENPDSFVVVTIPADTVECRLWKLRLRYLREPYLNGSVPCQVIGVDSGVAVVPLRGCLLSLGSDVVWRPGIGDTVWLESRLSPSVPFPVRHIWSGTPQLVRNGRVRLTAELEGTVSRRFLHRRRSRTALGQTRQGELLLVVVEQNATSAGATVAELARIMQRLGAYRALNLDGGSSSGMYMRGGTVHGNHHPVASALAVVQRRLRSVQ
;
A
#
# COMPACT_ATOMS: atom_id res chain seq x y z
N MET A 1 -18.31 33.10 62.76
CA MET A 1 -18.57 31.66 62.91
C MET A 1 -18.02 30.94 61.68
N GLY A 2 -17.19 29.91 61.87
CA GLY A 2 -16.90 28.90 60.83
C GLY A 2 -15.54 28.99 60.13
N THR A 3 -14.49 28.58 60.85
CA THR A 3 -13.17 28.11 60.37
C THR A 3 -13.27 26.93 59.39
N VAL A 4 -12.28 26.75 58.50
CA VAL A 4 -11.25 25.68 58.54
C VAL A 4 -10.33 25.77 57.30
N LEU A 5 -9.04 26.02 57.55
CA LEU A 5 -7.91 25.71 56.68
C LEU A 5 -7.52 24.23 56.88
N ALA A 6 -7.13 23.51 55.82
CA ALA A 6 -6.33 22.29 55.98
C ALA A 6 -5.34 22.11 54.82
N ALA A 7 -4.07 21.93 55.21
CA ALA A 7 -2.91 21.74 54.38
C ALA A 7 -2.81 20.31 53.80
N VAL A 8 -2.11 20.15 52.67
CA VAL A 8 -1.68 18.84 52.15
C VAL A 8 -0.16 18.77 52.17
N ALA A 9 0.32 17.71 52.83
CA ALA A 9 1.70 17.48 53.23
C ALA A 9 2.57 16.89 52.11
N PHE A 10 3.84 17.28 52.13
CA PHE A 10 4.97 16.62 51.45
C PHE A 10 5.38 15.36 52.20
N LEU A 11 5.62 14.26 51.48
CA LEU A 11 6.27 13.06 52.00
C LEU A 11 7.53 12.77 51.17
N PHE A 12 8.68 12.98 51.81
CA PHE A 12 9.99 12.48 51.39
C PHE A 12 10.12 11.00 51.81
N LEU A 13 10.61 10.15 50.91
CA LEU A 13 11.16 8.83 51.23
C LEU A 13 12.52 8.69 50.54
N ALA A 14 13.52 8.36 51.36
CA ALA A 14 14.93 8.18 51.00
C ALA A 14 15.20 6.76 50.42
N PRO A 15 16.39 6.50 49.84
CA PRO A 15 16.63 5.41 48.91
C PRO A 15 17.09 4.11 49.59
N GLY A 16 16.75 2.96 48.99
CA GLY A 16 17.27 1.64 49.35
C GLY A 16 17.97 0.99 48.15
N GLU A 17 19.23 0.62 48.34
CA GLU A 17 20.06 -0.15 47.40
C GLU A 17 19.59 -1.62 47.27
N ILE A 18 19.91 -2.28 46.14
CA ILE A 18 20.59 -3.61 46.06
C ILE A 18 20.80 -4.04 44.57
N ARG A 19 22.09 -4.14 44.21
CA ARG A 19 22.84 -5.11 43.37
C ARG A 19 22.49 -5.43 41.89
N GLN A 20 23.38 -4.92 41.02
CA GLN A 20 24.20 -5.55 39.95
C GLN A 20 23.83 -6.90 39.26
N ASN A 21 23.65 -6.79 37.92
CA ASN A 21 24.15 -7.61 36.77
C ASN A 21 23.79 -9.11 36.57
N PRO A 22 23.95 -9.70 35.34
CA PRO A 22 23.91 -9.18 33.95
C PRO A 22 23.05 -10.04 32.94
N PHE A 23 22.96 -9.59 31.67
CA PHE A 23 22.51 -10.18 30.37
C PHE A 23 22.60 -11.73 30.18
N PRO A 24 21.94 -12.43 29.19
CA PRO A 24 21.79 -12.02 27.76
C PRO A 24 20.62 -12.60 26.89
N MET A 25 20.58 -12.13 25.63
CA MET A 25 20.24 -12.73 24.32
C MET A 25 19.18 -13.84 24.08
N VAL A 26 18.40 -13.58 23.01
CA VAL A 26 18.00 -14.46 21.87
C VAL A 26 17.36 -15.81 22.19
N VAL A 27 16.10 -15.99 21.79
CA VAL A 27 15.51 -17.33 21.56
C VAL A 27 14.72 -17.37 20.25
N GLU A 28 15.15 -18.27 19.37
CA GLU A 28 14.43 -18.77 18.19
C GLU A 28 13.17 -19.55 18.61
N ALA A 29 12.05 -19.31 17.94
CA ALA A 29 10.85 -20.13 18.12
C ALA A 29 10.89 -21.37 17.22
N ARG A 30 11.14 -22.55 17.81
CA ARG A 30 10.78 -23.87 17.25
C ARG A 30 9.55 -24.43 17.96
N ALA A 31 8.72 -25.11 17.19
CA ALA A 31 7.42 -25.65 17.57
C ALA A 31 7.49 -26.72 18.68
N ALA A 32 6.56 -26.65 19.63
CA ALA A 32 6.37 -27.66 20.66
C ALA A 32 5.35 -28.72 20.19
N ALA A 33 5.75 -29.99 20.35
CA ALA A 33 4.92 -31.18 20.27
C ALA A 33 4.11 -31.37 21.56
N VAL A 34 2.93 -31.96 21.45
CA VAL A 34 2.07 -32.32 22.58
C VAL A 34 2.24 -33.82 22.87
N GLU A 35 2.83 -34.12 24.03
CA GLU A 35 2.92 -35.46 24.63
C GLU A 35 1.56 -35.81 25.27
N ARG A 36 1.06 -37.04 25.07
CA ARG A 36 -0.04 -37.61 25.87
C ARG A 36 0.42 -38.87 26.58
N ASP A 37 0.09 -38.88 27.86
CA ASP A 37 0.48 -39.75 28.95
C ASP A 37 0.07 -41.22 28.76
N ARG A 38 0.92 -42.14 29.24
CA ARG A 38 0.70 -43.59 29.27
C ARG A 38 0.41 -44.02 30.70
N ARG A 39 -0.75 -44.63 30.95
CA ARG A 39 -0.91 -45.61 32.04
C ARG A 39 -1.70 -46.84 31.62
N THR A 40 -1.15 -47.97 32.05
CA THR A 40 -1.42 -49.38 31.78
C THR A 40 -2.71 -49.94 32.40
N ARG A 41 -3.35 -50.92 31.74
CA ARG A 41 -3.97 -52.11 32.37
C ARG A 41 -4.28 -53.22 31.35
N GLN A 42 -4.00 -54.46 31.76
CA GLN A 42 -4.08 -55.73 31.02
C GLN A 42 -5.50 -56.19 30.63
N PRO A 43 -5.65 -57.17 29.71
CA PRO A 43 -6.92 -57.52 29.07
C PRO A 43 -7.65 -58.68 29.76
N ARG A 44 -8.99 -58.67 29.66
CA ARG A 44 -9.86 -59.84 29.93
C ARG A 44 -10.59 -60.26 28.65
N SER A 45 -10.73 -61.57 28.53
CA SER A 45 -11.15 -62.42 27.41
C SER A 45 -12.68 -62.50 27.16
N ALA A 46 -13.07 -62.68 25.89
CA ALA A 46 -14.19 -63.53 25.42
C ALA A 46 -14.05 -63.72 23.88
N LYS A 47 -13.82 -64.93 23.33
CA LYS A 47 -14.82 -65.95 22.83
C LYS A 47 -15.80 -65.34 21.80
N VAL A 48 -16.07 -65.81 20.57
CA VAL A 48 -15.97 -67.07 19.76
C VAL A 48 -16.07 -66.59 18.27
N SER A 49 -15.46 -67.15 17.23
CA SER A 49 -15.83 -68.42 16.55
C SER A 49 -14.89 -68.68 15.37
N ARG A 50 -14.57 -69.96 15.17
CA ARG A 50 -13.80 -70.51 14.04
C ARG A 50 -14.71 -70.72 12.84
N LYS A 51 -14.24 -70.37 11.65
CA LYS A 51 -14.48 -71.19 10.43
C LYS A 51 -13.25 -71.15 9.51
N SER A 52 -12.92 -72.34 9.04
CA SER A 52 -11.74 -72.78 8.31
C SER A 52 -11.65 -72.22 6.89
N SER A 53 -10.43 -71.99 6.39
CA SER A 53 -10.18 -71.87 4.96
C SER A 53 -9.11 -72.86 4.51
N LYS A 54 -9.52 -73.70 3.55
CA LYS A 54 -8.68 -74.65 2.81
C LYS A 54 -7.78 -73.90 1.84
N VAL A 55 -6.54 -74.38 1.73
CA VAL A 55 -5.60 -74.03 0.67
C VAL A 55 -6.14 -74.53 -0.66
N SER A 56 -6.16 -73.66 -1.69
CA SER A 56 -6.14 -74.08 -3.08
C SER A 56 -5.25 -73.14 -3.89
N ARG A 57 -4.28 -73.73 -4.61
CA ARG A 57 -3.44 -73.07 -5.59
C ARG A 57 -4.27 -72.75 -6.83
N THR A 58 -4.20 -71.53 -7.35
CA THR A 58 -4.55 -71.27 -8.76
C THR A 58 -3.78 -70.09 -9.35
N ARG A 59 -3.39 -70.30 -10.60
CA ARG A 59 -2.50 -69.57 -11.51
C ARG A 59 -2.57 -68.04 -11.51
N ALA A 60 -1.41 -67.42 -11.72
CA ALA A 60 -1.20 -66.02 -12.03
C ALA A 60 -1.99 -65.56 -13.27
N ARG A 61 -2.68 -64.42 -13.16
CA ARG A 61 -3.27 -63.65 -14.26
C ARG A 61 -2.41 -62.42 -14.55
N PRO A 62 -2.25 -62.00 -15.81
CA PRO A 62 -1.34 -60.93 -16.18
C PRO A 62 -1.86 -59.57 -15.70
N THR A 63 -0.94 -58.71 -15.31
CA THR A 63 -1.18 -57.33 -14.88
C THR A 63 -1.79 -56.54 -16.02
N ARG A 64 -2.98 -55.99 -15.76
CA ARG A 64 -3.71 -55.11 -16.67
C ARG A 64 -2.96 -53.78 -16.73
N SER A 65 -2.17 -53.55 -17.78
CA SER A 65 -1.46 -52.29 -17.97
C SER A 65 -2.49 -51.16 -18.00
N MET A 66 -2.44 -50.25 -17.02
CA MET A 66 -3.15 -48.99 -17.08
C MET A 66 -2.56 -48.17 -18.24
N ARG A 67 -3.27 -48.17 -19.38
CA ARG A 67 -3.05 -47.19 -20.44
C ARG A 67 -3.20 -45.80 -19.81
N ARG A 68 -2.08 -45.10 -19.61
CA ARG A 68 -2.06 -43.66 -19.39
C ARG A 68 -2.76 -43.03 -20.60
N SER A 69 -3.98 -42.55 -20.41
CA SER A 69 -4.62 -41.70 -21.40
C SER A 69 -3.73 -40.46 -21.55
N ALA A 70 -3.03 -40.36 -22.68
CA ALA A 70 -2.33 -39.15 -23.05
C ALA A 70 -3.39 -38.03 -23.10
N ALA A 71 -3.38 -37.16 -22.09
CA ALA A 71 -4.17 -35.95 -22.11
C ALA A 71 -3.75 -35.16 -23.36
N ARG A 72 -4.58 -35.22 -24.41
CA ARG A 72 -4.42 -34.39 -25.60
C ARG A 72 -4.36 -32.95 -25.12
N SER A 73 -3.17 -32.35 -25.11
CA SER A 73 -3.01 -30.92 -24.85
C SER A 73 -3.74 -30.20 -25.97
N ARG A 74 -4.99 -29.81 -25.74
CA ARG A 74 -5.77 -29.03 -26.69
C ARG A 74 -5.03 -27.71 -26.86
N ARG A 75 -4.33 -27.53 -27.99
CA ARG A 75 -3.63 -26.28 -28.31
C ARG A 75 -4.67 -25.16 -28.30
N VAL A 76 -4.70 -24.38 -27.22
CA VAL A 76 -5.49 -23.16 -27.17
C VAL A 76 -4.85 -22.22 -28.18
N ARG A 77 -5.58 -21.89 -29.26
CA ARG A 77 -5.09 -20.90 -30.24
C ARG A 77 -4.79 -19.60 -29.49
N ALA A 78 -3.62 -19.02 -29.75
CA ALA A 78 -3.29 -17.71 -29.22
C ALA A 78 -4.35 -16.71 -29.70
N PRO A 79 -4.78 -15.76 -28.85
CA PRO A 79 -5.75 -14.76 -29.26
C PRO A 79 -5.20 -13.94 -30.42
N ARG A 80 -6.06 -13.60 -31.38
CA ARG A 80 -5.73 -12.63 -32.43
C ARG A 80 -5.76 -11.23 -31.81
N TRP A 81 -4.72 -10.45 -32.08
CA TRP A 81 -4.64 -9.06 -31.66
C TRP A 81 -4.95 -8.16 -32.85
N GLU A 82 -5.93 -7.30 -32.68
CA GLU A 82 -6.25 -6.22 -33.59
C GLU A 82 -5.97 -4.90 -32.88
N ARG A 83 -5.19 -4.02 -33.50
CA ARG A 83 -4.94 -2.67 -32.96
C ARG A 83 -5.99 -1.73 -33.53
N LEU A 84 -6.84 -1.19 -32.66
CA LEU A 84 -7.94 -0.31 -33.03
C LEU A 84 -7.52 1.16 -33.09
N ALA A 85 -6.57 1.57 -32.24
CA ALA A 85 -6.03 2.92 -32.20
C ALA A 85 -4.53 2.91 -31.88
N ASP A 86 -3.81 3.90 -32.40
CA ASP A 86 -2.39 4.16 -32.10
C ASP A 86 -2.13 5.66 -32.21
N THR A 87 -2.01 6.33 -31.08
CA THR A 87 -1.94 7.80 -31.00
C THR A 87 -0.72 8.22 -30.20
N LEU A 88 0.12 9.08 -30.77
CA LEU A 88 1.18 9.76 -30.03
C LEU A 88 0.57 10.93 -29.26
N LEU A 89 0.55 10.86 -27.92
CA LEU A 89 -0.03 11.92 -27.08
C LEU A 89 0.93 13.10 -26.92
N THR A 90 2.21 12.80 -26.75
CA THR A 90 3.32 13.75 -26.64
C THR A 90 4.63 12.98 -26.89
N PRO A 91 5.77 13.61 -27.21
CA PRO A 91 7.04 12.90 -27.33
C PRO A 91 7.32 12.01 -26.11
N GLY A 92 7.48 10.70 -26.37
CA GLY A 92 7.69 9.69 -25.34
C GLY A 92 6.43 9.08 -24.71
N VAL A 93 5.22 9.53 -25.04
CA VAL A 93 3.97 8.91 -24.56
C VAL A 93 3.08 8.52 -25.73
N ARG A 94 2.83 7.22 -25.89
CA ARG A 94 1.99 6.67 -26.96
C ARG A 94 0.84 5.86 -26.36
N TYR A 95 -0.37 6.17 -26.80
CA TYR A 95 -1.57 5.41 -26.50
C TYR A 95 -1.86 4.40 -27.60
N GLN A 96 -2.30 3.20 -27.22
CA GLN A 96 -2.73 2.16 -28.14
C GLN A 96 -3.95 1.44 -27.57
N GLU A 97 -4.91 1.16 -28.44
CA GLU A 97 -6.08 0.35 -28.12
C GLU A 97 -6.03 -0.97 -28.88
N TYR A 98 -6.36 -2.07 -28.20
CA TYR A 98 -6.40 -3.39 -28.80
C TYR A 98 -7.69 -4.13 -28.52
N ARG A 99 -8.14 -4.89 -29.52
CA ARG A 99 -9.16 -5.92 -29.40
C ARG A 99 -8.50 -7.29 -29.53
N LEU A 100 -8.73 -8.14 -28.54
CA LEU A 100 -8.20 -9.49 -28.47
C LEU A 100 -9.34 -10.47 -28.67
N GLU A 101 -9.24 -11.27 -29.73
CA GLU A 101 -10.23 -12.30 -30.06
C GLU A 101 -9.63 -13.68 -29.78
N GLY A 102 -10.12 -14.32 -28.72
CA GLY A 102 -9.73 -15.67 -28.32
C GLY A 102 -10.94 -16.46 -27.81
N ALA A 103 -10.80 -17.09 -26.63
CA ALA A 103 -11.92 -17.74 -25.97
C ALA A 103 -13.01 -16.75 -25.53
N VAL A 104 -12.64 -15.49 -25.34
CA VAL A 104 -13.51 -14.34 -25.08
C VAL A 104 -12.95 -13.14 -25.85
N VAL A 105 -13.79 -12.14 -26.07
CA VAL A 105 -13.34 -10.83 -26.57
C VAL A 105 -12.88 -9.98 -25.38
N GLN A 106 -11.71 -9.35 -25.52
CA GLN A 106 -11.17 -8.42 -24.53
C GLN A 106 -10.75 -7.13 -25.24
N ARG A 107 -11.16 -5.98 -24.71
CA ARG A 107 -10.65 -4.67 -25.10
C ARG A 107 -9.66 -4.18 -24.05
N LEU A 108 -8.55 -3.63 -24.51
CA LEU A 108 -7.52 -3.12 -23.62
C LEU A 108 -6.90 -1.84 -24.16
N HIS A 109 -6.55 -0.98 -23.21
CA HIS A 109 -5.92 0.32 -23.40
C HIS A 109 -4.50 0.25 -22.86
N VAL A 110 -3.55 0.74 -23.64
CA VAL A 110 -2.12 0.70 -23.31
C VAL A 110 -1.54 2.09 -23.49
N VAL A 111 -0.96 2.65 -22.44
CA VAL A 111 -0.09 3.81 -22.54
C VAL A 111 1.34 3.34 -22.35
N ARG A 112 2.16 3.57 -23.37
CA ARG A 112 3.60 3.31 -23.33
C ARG A 112 4.35 4.61 -23.09
N VAL A 113 5.32 4.58 -22.18
CA VAL A 113 6.03 5.76 -21.70
C VAL A 113 7.52 5.54 -21.78
N ASP A 114 8.21 6.35 -22.57
CA ASP A 114 9.66 6.45 -22.55
C ASP A 114 10.10 7.34 -21.39
N THR A 115 10.42 6.72 -20.26
CA THR A 115 10.80 7.42 -19.04
C THR A 115 12.19 8.06 -19.08
N ARG A 116 12.93 7.90 -20.19
CA ARG A 116 14.20 8.59 -20.42
C ARG A 116 14.00 10.02 -20.89
N GLN A 117 12.77 10.39 -21.28
CA GLN A 117 12.43 11.75 -21.67
C GLN A 117 12.47 12.68 -20.44
N PRO A 118 13.35 13.69 -20.39
CA PRO A 118 13.54 14.52 -19.20
C PRO A 118 12.32 15.35 -18.81
N SER A 119 11.40 15.58 -19.75
CA SER A 119 10.15 16.32 -19.50
C SER A 119 9.06 15.48 -18.85
N LEU A 120 9.21 14.16 -18.79
CA LEU A 120 8.21 13.23 -18.29
C LEU A 120 8.54 12.76 -16.88
N GLU A 121 7.52 12.69 -16.04
CA GLU A 121 7.60 12.17 -14.68
C GLU A 121 6.47 11.17 -14.43
N VAL A 122 6.77 10.12 -13.68
CA VAL A 122 5.77 9.16 -13.20
C VAL A 122 5.39 9.54 -11.77
N MET A 123 4.14 9.94 -11.58
CA MET A 123 3.64 10.40 -10.30
C MET A 123 2.52 9.50 -9.79
N LEU A 124 2.61 9.13 -8.53
CA LEU A 124 1.46 8.64 -7.77
C LEU A 124 0.75 9.86 -7.18
N ILE A 125 -0.55 10.03 -7.43
CA ILE A 125 -1.33 11.15 -6.92
C ILE A 125 -2.45 10.56 -6.06
N PRO A 126 -2.38 10.67 -4.72
CA PRO A 126 -3.41 10.17 -3.84
C PRO A 126 -4.70 11.01 -3.93
N SER A 127 -5.83 10.38 -3.64
CA SER A 127 -7.05 11.12 -3.35
C SER A 127 -6.89 11.94 -2.07
N GLN A 128 -7.62 13.04 -1.97
CA GLN A 128 -7.63 13.85 -0.75
C GLN A 128 -8.23 13.06 0.42
N PRO A 129 -7.68 13.22 1.64
CA PRO A 129 -8.19 12.54 2.81
C PRO A 129 -9.68 12.84 3.04
N GLY A 130 -10.50 11.79 3.18
CA GLY A 130 -11.93 11.92 3.45
C GLY A 130 -12.78 12.29 2.23
N ARG A 131 -12.20 12.48 1.04
CA ARG A 131 -12.95 12.73 -0.19
C ARG A 131 -13.13 11.46 -1.00
N GLN A 132 -14.28 11.37 -1.66
CA GLN A 132 -14.54 10.39 -2.70
C GLN A 132 -14.27 11.05 -4.05
N GLU A 133 -13.13 10.73 -4.66
CA GLU A 133 -12.71 11.30 -5.94
C GLU A 133 -12.67 10.20 -7.00
N THR A 134 -13.25 10.45 -8.16
CA THR A 134 -13.04 9.62 -9.36
C THR A 134 -11.63 9.85 -9.91
N LEU A 135 -11.22 9.03 -10.89
CA LEU A 135 -9.91 9.20 -11.53
C LEU A 135 -9.79 10.58 -12.19
N SER A 136 -10.84 11.07 -12.86
CA SER A 136 -10.83 12.40 -13.47
C SER A 136 -10.76 13.50 -12.43
N ASP A 137 -11.43 13.36 -11.28
CA ASP A 137 -11.42 14.39 -10.23
C ASP A 137 -10.01 14.59 -9.68
N ILE A 138 -9.28 13.47 -9.44
CA ILE A 138 -7.89 13.52 -9.00
C ILE A 138 -7.01 14.24 -10.03
N VAL A 139 -7.19 13.93 -11.32
CA VAL A 139 -6.40 14.54 -12.40
C VAL A 139 -6.72 16.03 -12.54
N GLN A 140 -8.00 16.40 -12.60
CA GLN A 140 -8.43 17.80 -12.72
C GLN A 140 -7.95 18.63 -11.54
N ARG A 141 -8.06 18.11 -10.32
CA ARG A 141 -7.50 18.75 -9.13
C ARG A 141 -6.01 18.93 -9.23
N TYR A 142 -5.28 17.90 -9.65
CA TYR A 142 -3.83 17.98 -9.80
C TYR A 142 -3.44 19.08 -10.81
N ASP A 143 -4.02 19.05 -12.01
CA ASP A 143 -3.71 20.04 -13.06
C ASP A 143 -4.09 21.46 -12.64
N SER A 144 -5.20 21.64 -11.93
CA SER A 144 -5.64 22.96 -11.43
C SER A 144 -4.69 23.56 -10.38
N LEU A 145 -4.00 22.70 -9.62
CA LEU A 145 -3.05 23.11 -8.58
C LEU A 145 -1.61 23.22 -9.09
N ASN A 146 -1.32 22.78 -10.32
CA ASN A 146 0.03 22.69 -10.87
C ASN A 146 0.16 23.46 -12.19
N PRO A 147 0.57 24.75 -12.17
CA PRO A 147 0.65 25.55 -13.38
C PRO A 147 1.77 25.13 -14.35
N VAL A 148 2.78 24.39 -13.86
CA VAL A 148 4.00 24.02 -14.60
C VAL A 148 4.05 22.57 -15.04
N ARG A 149 3.05 21.77 -14.65
CA ARG A 149 2.98 20.33 -14.90
C ARG A 149 1.55 19.98 -15.29
N GLU A 150 1.40 19.00 -16.16
CA GLU A 150 0.08 18.52 -16.55
C GLU A 150 0.08 17.01 -16.75
N VAL A 151 -1.05 16.38 -16.46
CA VAL A 151 -1.24 14.95 -16.68
C VAL A 151 -1.45 14.69 -18.17
N VAL A 152 -0.58 13.85 -18.76
CA VAL A 152 -0.72 13.38 -20.14
C VAL A 152 -1.64 12.16 -20.20
N ALA A 153 -1.44 11.24 -19.25
CA ALA A 153 -2.24 10.03 -19.10
C ALA A 153 -2.20 9.55 -17.65
N ALA A 154 -3.25 8.91 -17.18
CA ALA A 154 -3.32 8.30 -15.87
C ALA A 154 -4.17 7.04 -15.87
N VAL A 155 -3.86 6.14 -14.95
CA VAL A 155 -4.71 5.00 -14.56
C VAL A 155 -4.96 5.03 -13.06
N ASN A 156 -5.90 4.25 -12.55
CA ASN A 156 -6.04 4.10 -11.10
C ASN A 156 -4.80 3.41 -10.48
N GLY A 157 -4.51 3.74 -9.22
CA GLY A 157 -3.31 3.28 -8.52
C GLY A 157 -3.52 2.09 -7.58
N TYR A 158 -3.14 2.26 -6.32
CA TYR A 158 -3.05 1.20 -5.31
C TYR A 158 -4.41 0.72 -4.79
N PHE A 159 -4.41 -0.46 -4.17
CA PHE A 159 -5.54 -0.97 -3.38
C PHE A 159 -5.74 -0.17 -2.10
N TRP A 160 -6.98 -0.04 -1.67
CA TRP A 160 -7.34 0.78 -0.51
C TRP A 160 -8.41 0.11 0.36
N SER A 161 -8.46 0.49 1.63
CA SER A 161 -9.43 -0.01 2.61
C SER A 161 -10.76 0.74 2.50
N ARG A 162 -11.83 0.23 3.13
CA ARG A 162 -13.12 0.97 3.18
C ARG A 162 -12.99 2.39 3.76
N GLY A 163 -11.98 2.65 4.59
CA GLY A 163 -11.71 3.96 5.17
C GLY A 163 -10.85 4.90 4.29
N GLY A 164 -10.53 4.53 3.05
CA GLY A 164 -9.73 5.37 2.15
C GLY A 164 -8.22 5.13 2.22
N SER A 165 -7.72 4.39 3.23
CA SER A 165 -6.28 4.22 3.43
C SER A 165 -5.65 3.23 2.44
N PRO A 166 -4.41 3.47 1.97
CA PRO A 166 -3.69 2.50 1.15
C PRO A 166 -3.48 1.16 1.87
N VAL A 167 -3.54 0.06 1.10
CA VAL A 167 -3.24 -1.30 1.56
C VAL A 167 -1.80 -1.66 1.19
N GLY A 168 -0.93 -1.74 2.20
CA GLY A 168 0.50 -1.98 2.03
C GLY A 168 1.31 -0.69 1.94
N ILE A 169 2.64 -0.83 1.90
CA ILE A 169 3.57 0.31 1.90
C ILE A 169 3.23 1.23 0.73
N THR A 170 3.01 2.49 1.05
CA THR A 170 2.66 3.52 0.08
C THR A 170 3.27 4.86 0.48
N ALA A 171 3.92 5.53 -0.46
CA ALA A 171 4.42 6.89 -0.31
C ALA A 171 4.34 7.64 -1.64
N SER A 172 4.15 8.94 -1.54
CA SER A 172 4.05 9.84 -2.68
C SER A 172 4.89 11.08 -2.47
N GLU A 173 5.69 11.46 -3.46
CA GLU A 173 6.58 12.61 -3.40
C GLU A 173 7.47 12.63 -2.14
N GLY A 174 7.92 11.45 -1.71
CA GLY A 174 8.74 11.26 -0.52
C GLY A 174 7.98 11.21 0.81
N GLU A 175 6.69 11.53 0.82
CA GLU A 175 5.85 11.46 2.02
C GLU A 175 5.18 10.08 2.15
N VAL A 176 5.35 9.46 3.31
CA VAL A 176 4.78 8.13 3.59
C VAL A 176 3.28 8.27 3.91
N LEU A 177 2.46 7.59 3.12
CA LEU A 177 1.00 7.52 3.33
C LEU A 177 0.64 6.34 4.23
N GLN A 178 1.33 5.21 4.04
CA GLN A 178 1.14 3.97 4.78
C GLN A 178 2.50 3.29 4.97
N LEU A 179 2.90 3.07 6.23
CA LEU A 179 4.15 2.38 6.57
C LEU A 179 3.98 0.87 6.64
N ARG A 180 2.80 0.39 7.03
CA ARG A 180 2.59 -1.03 7.32
C ARG A 180 2.57 -1.85 6.03
N ARG A 181 3.32 -2.94 6.03
CA ARG A 181 3.20 -3.97 5.01
C ARG A 181 1.85 -4.66 5.12
N TYR A 182 1.32 -5.06 3.98
CA TYR A 182 0.19 -5.97 3.91
C TYR A 182 0.66 -7.31 3.35
N LYS A 183 0.61 -8.35 4.20
CA LYS A 183 1.11 -9.70 3.87
C LYS A 183 2.54 -9.62 3.32
N ARG A 184 2.78 -10.26 2.17
CA ARG A 184 4.05 -10.22 1.44
C ARG A 184 3.88 -9.55 0.07
N TRP A 185 3.01 -8.56 -0.02
CA TRP A 185 2.75 -7.88 -1.29
C TRP A 185 4.01 -7.24 -1.87
N SER A 186 4.14 -7.35 -3.18
CA SER A 186 5.17 -6.65 -3.94
C SER A 186 4.83 -5.16 -4.00
N ALA A 187 5.84 -4.33 -4.14
CA ALA A 187 5.69 -2.90 -4.33
C ALA A 187 6.63 -2.41 -5.43
N ILE A 188 6.18 -1.35 -6.09
CA ILE A 188 6.96 -0.62 -7.07
C ILE A 188 7.63 0.55 -6.36
N VAL A 189 8.91 0.79 -6.65
CA VAL A 189 9.63 1.98 -6.21
C VAL A 189 10.15 2.74 -7.43
N THR A 190 10.02 4.06 -7.41
CA THR A 190 10.50 4.93 -8.49
C THR A 190 10.97 6.27 -7.94
N ASP A 191 11.93 6.88 -8.63
CA ASP A 191 12.33 8.28 -8.39
C ASP A 191 11.47 9.28 -9.18
N GLY A 192 10.52 8.80 -9.99
CA GLY A 192 9.70 9.60 -10.89
C GLY A 192 10.33 9.82 -12.26
N ALA A 193 11.66 9.72 -12.39
CA ALA A 193 12.43 10.05 -13.59
C ALA A 193 12.97 8.80 -14.33
N GLY A 194 12.26 7.69 -14.22
CA GLY A 194 12.50 6.46 -15.00
C GLY A 194 13.30 5.36 -14.31
N ARG A 195 13.87 5.61 -13.11
CA ARG A 195 14.41 4.52 -12.30
C ARG A 195 13.25 3.78 -11.64
N PHE A 196 13.22 2.48 -11.82
CA PHE A 196 12.08 1.65 -11.43
C PHE A 196 12.55 0.30 -10.92
N LEU A 197 12.09 -0.10 -9.73
CA LEU A 197 12.27 -1.46 -9.22
C LEU A 197 10.93 -2.02 -8.75
N LEU A 198 10.83 -3.34 -8.80
CA LEU A 198 9.67 -4.10 -8.36
C LEU A 198 10.16 -5.28 -7.54
N ASP A 199 9.85 -5.29 -6.25
CA ASP A 199 10.21 -6.35 -5.31
C ASP A 199 9.29 -6.32 -4.09
N THR A 200 9.50 -7.21 -3.13
CA THR A 200 8.83 -7.22 -1.84
C THR A 200 9.64 -6.42 -0.82
N PHE A 201 9.26 -5.16 -0.59
CA PHE A 201 10.03 -4.23 0.24
C PHE A 201 9.59 -4.18 1.71
N LEU A 202 10.53 -3.96 2.63
CA LEU A 202 10.33 -3.39 3.97
C LEU A 202 10.75 -1.93 3.92
N LEU A 203 9.93 -1.04 4.47
CA LEU A 203 10.29 0.36 4.71
C LEU A 203 10.45 0.56 6.21
N SER A 204 11.61 1.06 6.61
CA SER A 204 11.91 1.43 7.99
C SER A 204 12.21 2.92 8.07
N LEU A 205 11.77 3.54 9.16
CA LEU A 205 11.85 4.98 9.36
C LEU A 205 12.39 5.29 10.76
N TRP A 206 13.21 6.34 10.84
CA TRP A 206 13.78 6.84 12.09
C TRP A 206 13.82 8.37 12.07
N VAL A 207 13.87 8.95 13.25
CA VAL A 207 14.33 10.33 13.45
C VAL A 207 15.75 10.23 13.97
N ARG A 208 16.71 10.77 13.22
CA ARG A 208 18.08 10.97 13.70
C ARG A 208 18.19 12.33 14.37
N LEU A 209 18.78 12.36 15.54
CA LEU A 209 18.99 13.55 16.36
C LEU A 209 20.37 14.18 16.07
N PRO A 210 20.65 15.42 16.55
CA PRO A 210 21.97 16.06 16.39
C PRO A 210 23.15 15.26 16.94
N ASP A 211 22.94 14.48 17.99
CA ASP A 211 23.92 13.57 18.59
C ASP A 211 24.10 12.25 17.81
N ASN A 212 23.46 12.13 16.64
CA ASN A 212 23.39 10.93 15.79
C ASN A 212 22.64 9.73 16.36
N SER A 213 22.03 9.85 17.55
CA SER A 213 21.10 8.83 18.02
C SER A 213 19.88 8.74 17.10
N ARG A 214 19.26 7.55 17.04
CA ARG A 214 18.11 7.26 16.18
C ARG A 214 16.95 6.76 17.00
N ILE A 215 15.79 7.41 16.85
CA ILE A 215 14.53 6.96 17.44
C ILE A 215 13.66 6.38 16.32
N PRO A 216 13.26 5.10 16.36
CA PRO A 216 12.42 4.50 15.32
C PRO A 216 11.01 5.08 15.34
N LEU A 217 10.41 5.19 14.15
CA LEU A 217 9.00 5.52 14.01
C LEU A 217 8.17 4.23 14.04
N SER A 218 7.18 4.18 14.95
CA SER A 218 6.32 3.00 15.15
C SER A 218 5.16 2.95 14.15
N ALA A 219 4.66 4.11 13.73
CA ALA A 219 3.58 4.21 12.76
C ALA A 219 3.64 5.52 11.97
N VAL A 220 2.83 5.57 10.92
CA VAL A 220 2.63 6.76 10.08
C VAL A 220 1.14 6.97 9.87
N ASN A 221 0.67 8.21 10.05
CA ASN A 221 -0.72 8.65 9.83
C ASN A 221 -1.79 7.92 10.67
N SER A 222 -1.41 7.08 11.63
CA SER A 222 -2.32 6.43 12.57
C SER A 222 -1.61 6.09 13.88
N ARG A 223 -2.37 6.08 14.97
CA ARG A 223 -1.91 5.69 16.31
C ARG A 223 -2.90 4.65 16.88
N GLU A 224 -2.36 3.64 17.55
CA GLU A 224 -3.14 2.57 18.21
C GLU A 224 -3.03 2.65 19.75
N GLY A 225 -2.07 3.41 20.29
CA GLY A 225 -1.85 3.53 21.74
C GLY A 225 -0.91 4.67 22.10
N GLN A 226 -0.56 4.81 23.38
CA GLN A 226 0.20 5.96 23.88
C GLN A 226 1.72 5.89 23.67
N GLN A 227 2.25 4.75 23.24
CA GLN A 227 3.70 4.53 23.14
C GLN A 227 4.24 4.79 21.73
N GLY A 228 5.55 5.02 21.64
CA GLY A 228 6.31 5.19 20.42
C GLY A 228 6.04 6.52 19.70
N MET A 229 6.89 6.79 18.73
CA MET A 229 6.83 8.00 17.92
C MET A 229 6.09 7.75 16.60
N VAL A 230 5.12 8.61 16.30
CA VAL A 230 4.28 8.51 15.10
C VAL A 230 4.50 9.73 14.22
N LEU A 231 4.71 9.50 12.93
CA LEU A 231 4.83 10.55 11.93
C LEU A 231 3.45 10.82 11.30
N TYR A 232 3.02 12.07 11.28
CA TYR A 232 1.82 12.49 10.57
C TYR A 232 2.17 13.43 9.43
N THR A 233 1.69 13.08 8.25
CA THR A 233 1.73 13.88 7.02
C THR A 233 0.34 14.44 6.76
N ARG A 234 0.19 15.29 5.73
CA ARG A 234 -1.13 15.81 5.33
C ARG A 234 -2.09 14.71 4.86
N ALA A 235 -1.60 13.52 4.54
CA ALA A 235 -2.45 12.37 4.26
C ALA A 235 -3.32 11.96 5.47
N ALA A 236 -2.87 12.29 6.68
CA ALA A 236 -3.65 12.13 7.90
C ALA A 236 -4.63 13.27 8.16
N GLY A 237 -4.79 14.23 7.24
CA GLY A 237 -5.63 15.41 7.41
C GLY A 237 -4.80 16.65 7.78
N ASP A 238 -5.49 17.78 7.87
CA ASP A 238 -4.87 19.09 8.09
C ASP A 238 -4.55 19.36 9.57
N THR A 239 -5.21 18.63 10.47
CA THR A 239 -4.99 18.69 11.92
C THR A 239 -4.89 17.30 12.51
N ILE A 240 -4.09 17.18 13.58
CA ILE A 240 -3.92 15.95 14.37
C ILE A 240 -4.19 16.23 15.85
N PRO A 241 -5.16 15.52 16.47
CA PRO A 241 -6.10 14.61 15.82
C PRO A 241 -7.01 15.34 14.80
N ARG A 242 -7.59 14.57 13.86
CA ARG A 242 -8.58 15.13 12.94
C ARG A 242 -9.77 15.67 13.72
N LEU A 243 -10.32 16.76 13.20
CA LEU A 243 -11.51 17.38 13.74
C LEU A 243 -12.73 16.95 12.93
N PHE A 244 -13.81 16.57 13.62
CA PHE A 244 -15.10 16.26 12.99
C PHE A 244 -16.21 17.17 13.52
N PRO A 245 -16.98 17.81 12.63
CA PRO A 245 -18.18 18.54 13.05
C PRO A 245 -19.22 17.54 13.56
N SER A 246 -19.71 17.78 14.77
CA SER A 246 -20.74 16.98 15.43
C SER A 246 -21.89 17.90 15.83
N LEU A 247 -23.13 17.52 15.51
CA LEU A 247 -24.31 18.22 16.00
C LEU A 247 -24.58 17.74 17.42
N VAL A 248 -24.54 18.68 18.37
CA VAL A 248 -24.90 18.41 19.77
C VAL A 248 -26.22 19.10 20.02
N ASN A 249 -27.21 18.32 20.48
CA ASN A 249 -28.47 18.88 20.93
C ASN A 249 -28.22 19.63 22.24
N MET A 250 -28.54 20.92 22.26
CA MET A 250 -28.40 21.77 23.44
C MET A 250 -29.78 22.39 23.67
N PRO A 251 -30.69 21.70 24.37
CA PRO A 251 -32.06 22.18 24.53
C PRO A 251 -32.04 23.58 25.17
N ASP A 252 -32.58 24.55 24.43
CA ASP A 252 -32.85 25.91 24.88
C ASP A 252 -34.28 25.96 25.43
N GLU A 253 -34.52 26.75 26.49
CA GLU A 253 -35.86 26.89 27.10
C GLU A 253 -36.88 27.43 26.09
N GLU A 254 -36.44 28.22 25.10
CA GLU A 254 -37.29 28.75 24.01
C GLU A 254 -37.33 27.86 22.76
N ASN A 255 -36.35 26.97 22.58
CA ASN A 255 -36.28 26.10 21.40
C ASN A 255 -35.68 24.71 21.74
N PRO A 256 -36.54 23.71 22.04
CA PRO A 256 -36.10 22.36 22.40
C PRO A 256 -35.43 21.58 21.26
N ASP A 257 -35.48 22.08 20.02
CA ASP A 257 -34.86 21.48 18.83
C ASP A 257 -33.57 22.23 18.38
N SER A 258 -32.95 23.01 19.27
CA SER A 258 -31.73 23.74 18.96
C SER A 258 -30.47 22.85 19.00
N PHE A 259 -29.69 22.89 17.90
CA PHE A 259 -28.44 22.15 17.77
C PHE A 259 -27.26 23.10 17.59
N VAL A 260 -26.15 22.81 18.27
CA VAL A 260 -24.87 23.51 18.05
C VAL A 260 -23.92 22.56 17.33
N VAL A 261 -23.23 23.07 16.31
CA VAL A 261 -22.12 22.35 15.66
C VAL A 261 -20.89 22.48 16.55
N VAL A 262 -20.54 21.41 17.26
CA VAL A 262 -19.31 21.32 18.04
C VAL A 262 -18.27 20.54 17.26
N THR A 263 -17.04 21.01 17.27
CA THR A 263 -15.94 20.32 16.59
C THR A 263 -15.23 19.41 17.57
N ILE A 264 -15.36 18.09 17.41
CA ILE A 264 -14.82 17.10 18.34
C ILE A 264 -13.57 16.45 17.73
N PRO A 265 -12.48 16.28 18.50
CA PRO A 265 -11.32 15.54 18.05
C PRO A 265 -11.62 14.04 17.89
N ALA A 266 -11.20 13.48 16.76
CA ALA A 266 -11.37 12.07 16.40
C ALA A 266 -10.66 11.09 17.34
N ASP A 267 -9.50 11.50 17.85
CA ASP A 267 -8.58 10.66 18.61
C ASP A 267 -8.17 11.40 19.88
N THR A 268 -8.72 10.93 21.00
CA THR A 268 -8.49 11.47 22.33
C THR A 268 -7.10 11.15 22.87
N VAL A 269 -6.43 10.12 22.33
CA VAL A 269 -5.06 9.77 22.72
C VAL A 269 -4.11 10.84 22.20
N GLU A 270 -4.22 11.19 20.92
CA GLU A 270 -3.38 12.23 20.33
C GLU A 270 -3.55 13.57 21.05
N CYS A 271 -4.74 13.95 21.51
CA CYS A 271 -4.94 15.18 22.28
C CYS A 271 -4.00 15.31 23.50
N ARG A 272 -3.59 14.20 24.12
CA ARG A 272 -2.78 14.19 25.35
C ARG A 272 -1.27 14.13 25.08
N LEU A 273 -0.87 13.93 23.83
CA LEU A 273 0.53 13.74 23.45
C LEU A 273 1.15 15.03 22.88
N TRP A 274 2.45 15.17 23.11
CA TRP A 274 3.24 16.28 22.55
C TRP A 274 3.48 16.03 21.07
N LYS A 275 3.36 17.10 20.28
CA LYS A 275 3.56 17.05 18.83
C LYS A 275 4.58 18.10 18.43
N LEU A 276 5.56 17.68 17.64
CA LEU A 276 6.54 18.57 17.05
C LEU A 276 6.09 18.92 15.63
N ARG A 277 5.91 20.21 15.34
CA ARG A 277 5.78 20.69 13.97
C ARG A 277 7.14 20.77 13.33
N LEU A 278 7.32 20.05 12.24
CA LEU A 278 8.54 20.02 11.46
C LEU A 278 8.33 20.66 10.09
N ARG A 279 9.29 21.46 9.64
CA ARG A 279 9.39 21.96 8.27
C ARG A 279 10.51 21.22 7.55
N TYR A 280 10.24 20.67 6.37
CA TYR A 280 11.29 20.09 5.55
C TYR A 280 12.23 21.18 5.04
N LEU A 281 13.54 20.98 5.14
CA LEU A 281 14.56 21.90 4.62
C LEU A 281 14.94 21.61 3.16
N ARG A 282 14.48 20.48 2.62
CA ARG A 282 14.56 20.09 1.20
C ARG A 282 13.33 19.28 0.83
N GLU A 283 13.09 19.07 -0.47
CA GLU A 283 12.03 18.17 -0.92
C GLU A 283 12.22 16.78 -0.28
N PRO A 284 11.15 16.21 0.33
CA PRO A 284 11.26 14.91 0.97
C PRO A 284 11.46 13.80 -0.07
N TYR A 285 12.18 12.78 0.35
CA TYR A 285 12.40 11.56 -0.42
C TYR A 285 12.66 10.39 0.53
N LEU A 286 12.46 9.18 0.04
CA LEU A 286 12.72 7.95 0.78
C LEU A 286 14.07 7.33 0.42
N ASN A 287 14.51 6.39 1.25
CA ASN A 287 15.79 5.69 1.13
C ASN A 287 16.99 6.65 1.28
N GLY A 288 16.89 7.53 2.28
CA GLY A 288 17.92 8.50 2.63
C GLY A 288 17.55 9.28 3.88
N SER A 289 18.09 10.49 4.02
CA SER A 289 17.97 11.32 5.21
C SER A 289 17.39 12.67 4.80
N VAL A 290 16.32 13.16 5.42
CA VAL A 290 15.70 14.45 5.10
C VAL A 290 15.82 15.37 6.32
N PRO A 291 16.60 16.47 6.25
CA PRO A 291 16.70 17.44 7.32
C PRO A 291 15.40 18.21 7.47
N CYS A 292 14.97 18.36 8.71
CA CYS A 292 13.76 19.03 9.13
C CYS A 292 14.08 19.97 10.28
N GLN A 293 13.52 21.17 10.24
CA GLN A 293 13.61 22.11 11.35
C GLN A 293 12.36 22.00 12.22
N VAL A 294 12.54 21.97 13.53
CA VAL A 294 11.46 22.10 14.50
C VAL A 294 10.96 23.55 14.48
N ILE A 295 9.71 23.76 14.07
CA ILE A 295 9.09 25.09 13.96
C ILE A 295 8.06 25.35 15.06
N GLY A 296 7.72 24.34 15.85
CA GLY A 296 6.76 24.46 16.93
C GLY A 296 6.61 23.17 17.73
N VAL A 297 6.12 23.33 18.95
CA VAL A 297 5.75 22.24 19.85
C VAL A 297 4.33 22.52 20.32
N ASP A 298 3.44 21.55 20.13
CA ASP A 298 2.02 21.69 20.43
C ASP A 298 1.54 20.51 21.29
N SER A 299 0.47 20.74 22.05
CA SER A 299 -0.35 19.72 22.71
C SER A 299 -1.80 19.87 22.24
N GLY A 300 -2.66 18.88 22.45
CA GLY A 300 -4.03 18.93 21.92
C GLY A 300 -4.07 18.77 20.40
N VAL A 301 -4.70 19.72 19.71
CA VAL A 301 -4.86 19.71 18.25
C VAL A 301 -3.75 20.51 17.60
N ALA A 302 -2.99 19.89 16.69
CA ALA A 302 -1.90 20.53 15.98
C ALA A 302 -2.14 20.54 14.46
N VAL A 303 -1.81 21.64 13.80
CA VAL A 303 -1.92 21.78 12.34
C VAL A 303 -0.71 21.14 11.65
N VAL A 304 -0.96 20.33 10.62
CA VAL A 304 0.10 19.75 9.79
C VAL A 304 0.63 20.80 8.79
N PRO A 305 1.92 21.17 8.84
CA PRO A 305 2.47 22.20 7.96
C PRO A 305 2.39 21.84 6.46
N LEU A 306 2.20 22.81 5.57
CA LEU A 306 2.10 22.60 4.10
C LEU A 306 3.38 22.03 3.46
N ARG A 307 4.55 22.28 4.06
CA ARG A 307 5.85 21.76 3.61
C ARG A 307 6.56 21.06 4.77
N GLY A 308 5.82 20.18 5.42
CA GLY A 308 6.27 19.60 6.67
C GLY A 308 5.37 18.48 7.17
N CYS A 309 5.66 18.06 8.39
CA CYS A 309 4.98 16.96 9.04
C CYS A 309 4.87 17.23 10.55
N LEU A 310 4.13 16.38 11.24
CA LEU A 310 4.14 16.31 12.70
C LEU A 310 4.85 15.05 13.17
N LEU A 311 5.63 15.17 14.24
CA LEU A 311 6.04 14.01 15.05
C LEU A 311 5.25 14.02 16.35
N SER A 312 4.35 13.06 16.52
CA SER A 312 3.67 12.79 17.78
C SER A 312 4.56 11.92 18.66
N LEU A 313 4.90 12.42 19.84
CA LEU A 313 5.78 11.76 20.80
C LEU A 313 4.92 10.96 21.80
N GLY A 314 5.13 9.64 21.83
CA GLY A 314 4.52 8.77 22.82
C GLY A 314 4.98 9.08 24.24
N SER A 315 4.23 8.59 25.24
CA SER A 315 4.52 8.83 26.66
C SER A 315 5.87 8.25 27.12
N ASP A 316 6.39 7.25 26.41
CA ASP A 316 7.69 6.61 26.61
C ASP A 316 8.85 7.34 25.92
N VAL A 317 8.57 8.29 25.02
CA VAL A 317 9.60 9.06 24.33
C VAL A 317 10.04 10.19 25.25
N VAL A 318 11.30 10.18 25.70
CA VAL A 318 11.86 11.19 26.63
C VAL A 318 12.45 12.40 25.91
N TRP A 319 12.84 12.25 24.63
CA TRP A 319 13.46 13.32 23.85
C TRP A 319 12.54 14.56 23.70
N ARG A 320 13.09 15.75 23.96
CA ARG A 320 12.41 17.07 23.89
C ARG A 320 13.30 18.11 23.19
N PRO A 321 13.10 18.39 21.90
CA PRO A 321 13.89 19.40 21.19
C PRO A 321 13.37 20.83 21.43
N GLY A 322 14.24 21.80 21.24
CA GLY A 322 13.89 23.21 21.15
C GLY A 322 13.35 23.58 19.76
N ILE A 323 12.61 24.70 19.70
CA ILE A 323 12.25 25.31 18.41
C ILE A 323 13.54 25.83 17.75
N GLY A 324 13.70 25.58 16.46
CA GLY A 324 14.89 25.92 15.68
C GLY A 324 15.85 24.73 15.49
N ASP A 325 15.77 23.70 16.34
CA ASP A 325 16.58 22.50 16.23
C ASP A 325 16.38 21.79 14.90
N THR A 326 17.44 21.16 14.40
CA THR A 326 17.39 20.34 13.20
C THR A 326 17.43 18.86 13.57
N VAL A 327 16.48 18.11 13.01
CA VAL A 327 16.44 16.64 13.06
C VAL A 327 16.40 16.09 11.64
N TRP A 328 16.68 14.79 11.49
CA TRP A 328 16.65 14.17 10.17
C TRP A 328 15.67 13.01 10.15
N LEU A 329 14.69 13.05 9.25
CA LEU A 329 13.85 11.89 8.95
C LEU A 329 14.63 10.95 8.05
N GLU A 330 15.04 9.81 8.60
CA GLU A 330 15.77 8.79 7.88
C GLU A 330 14.85 7.65 7.47
N SER A 331 15.05 7.14 6.26
CA SER A 331 14.27 6.04 5.72
C SER A 331 15.18 5.07 4.99
N ARG A 332 14.87 3.77 5.06
CA ARG A 332 15.60 2.73 4.35
C ARG A 332 14.66 1.67 3.83
N LEU A 333 14.90 1.24 2.59
CA LEU A 333 14.23 0.10 1.97
C LEU A 333 15.09 -1.16 2.07
N SER A 334 14.44 -2.29 2.33
CA SER A 334 15.05 -3.62 2.23
C SER A 334 14.18 -4.52 1.32
N PRO A 335 14.72 -5.11 0.24
CA PRO A 335 16.12 -5.02 -0.21
C PRO A 335 16.55 -3.60 -0.58
N SER A 336 17.86 -3.36 -0.59
CA SER A 336 18.43 -2.03 -0.84
C SER A 336 18.08 -1.52 -2.24
N VAL A 337 17.70 -0.25 -2.31
CA VAL A 337 17.43 0.47 -3.55
C VAL A 337 18.61 1.42 -3.81
N PRO A 338 19.21 1.44 -5.02
CA PRO A 338 20.42 2.24 -5.28
C PRO A 338 20.10 3.71 -5.63
N PHE A 339 18.94 4.22 -5.24
CA PHE A 339 18.50 5.58 -5.52
C PHE A 339 17.53 6.13 -4.47
N PRO A 340 17.45 7.47 -4.32
CA PRO A 340 16.36 8.16 -3.63
C PRO A 340 15.00 7.83 -4.25
N VAL A 341 14.03 7.43 -3.43
CA VAL A 341 12.70 7.03 -3.90
C VAL A 341 11.70 8.16 -3.67
N ARG A 342 11.01 8.59 -4.73
CA ARG A 342 9.92 9.59 -4.64
C ARG A 342 8.57 8.92 -4.43
N HIS A 343 8.32 7.81 -5.11
CA HIS A 343 7.04 7.11 -5.00
C HIS A 343 7.25 5.62 -4.73
N ILE A 344 6.44 5.07 -3.82
CA ILE A 344 6.30 3.64 -3.60
C ILE A 344 4.82 3.30 -3.47
N TRP A 345 4.39 2.19 -4.06
CA TRP A 345 3.05 1.66 -3.84
C TRP A 345 3.01 0.16 -3.98
N SER A 346 2.19 -0.46 -3.13
CA SER A 346 2.00 -1.90 -3.09
C SER A 346 0.91 -2.36 -4.05
N GLY A 347 1.04 -3.60 -4.51
CA GLY A 347 0.05 -4.26 -5.35
C GLY A 347 0.16 -5.77 -5.24
N THR A 348 -0.82 -6.48 -5.81
CA THR A 348 -0.81 -7.94 -5.86
C THR A 348 -1.63 -8.45 -7.04
N PRO A 349 -1.22 -9.55 -7.68
CA PRO A 349 0.10 -10.16 -7.62
C PRO A 349 1.10 -9.52 -8.58
N GLN A 350 2.39 -9.79 -8.38
CA GLN A 350 3.36 -9.69 -9.48
C GLN A 350 2.94 -10.65 -10.60
N LEU A 351 2.87 -10.12 -11.82
CA LEU A 351 2.34 -10.79 -13.00
C LEU A 351 3.46 -11.43 -13.84
N VAL A 352 4.53 -10.66 -14.05
CA VAL A 352 5.66 -11.01 -14.92
C VAL A 352 6.95 -10.75 -14.18
N ARG A 353 7.90 -11.70 -14.29
CA ARG A 353 9.26 -11.59 -13.74
C ARG A 353 10.26 -12.10 -14.77
N ASN A 354 11.26 -11.27 -15.08
CA ASN A 354 12.29 -11.55 -16.08
C ASN A 354 11.71 -11.99 -17.45
N GLY A 355 10.66 -11.28 -17.91
CA GLY A 355 9.97 -11.54 -19.18
C GLY A 355 9.11 -12.80 -19.21
N ARG A 356 8.95 -13.49 -18.08
CA ARG A 356 8.13 -14.71 -17.96
C ARG A 356 6.94 -14.49 -17.04
N VAL A 357 5.77 -14.99 -17.46
CA VAL A 357 4.59 -15.04 -16.58
C VAL A 357 4.92 -15.86 -15.34
N ARG A 358 4.89 -15.21 -14.18
CA ARG A 358 5.16 -15.84 -12.88
C ARG A 358 4.30 -15.15 -11.84
N LEU A 359 3.10 -15.69 -11.64
CA LEU A 359 2.16 -15.18 -10.66
C LEU A 359 2.65 -15.46 -9.26
N THR A 360 2.82 -14.43 -8.44
CA THR A 360 3.28 -14.53 -7.05
C THR A 360 2.14 -14.54 -6.04
N ALA A 361 0.88 -14.61 -6.49
CA ALA A 361 -0.31 -14.45 -5.64
C ALA A 361 -0.26 -15.29 -4.34
N GLU A 362 0.11 -16.57 -4.43
CA GLU A 362 0.23 -17.44 -3.27
C GLU A 362 1.34 -16.99 -2.31
N LEU A 363 2.52 -16.66 -2.83
CA LEU A 363 3.67 -16.15 -2.06
C LEU A 363 3.33 -14.82 -1.35
N GLU A 364 2.50 -14.00 -1.98
CA GLU A 364 2.03 -12.72 -1.47
C GLU A 364 0.83 -12.86 -0.50
N GLY A 365 0.31 -14.08 -0.31
CA GLY A 365 -0.85 -14.37 0.55
C GLY A 365 -2.21 -13.98 -0.06
N THR A 366 -2.26 -13.81 -1.37
CA THR A 366 -3.47 -13.51 -2.15
C THR A 366 -4.15 -14.81 -2.59
N VAL A 367 -5.05 -15.32 -1.73
CA VAL A 367 -5.70 -16.64 -1.89
C VAL A 367 -7.13 -16.59 -2.43
N SER A 368 -7.70 -15.40 -2.64
CA SER A 368 -9.10 -15.25 -3.08
C SER A 368 -9.31 -15.80 -4.49
N ARG A 369 -9.97 -16.96 -4.60
CA ARG A 369 -10.30 -17.59 -5.89
C ARG A 369 -11.12 -16.68 -6.79
N ARG A 370 -12.09 -15.93 -6.23
CA ARG A 370 -12.89 -14.97 -6.99
C ARG A 370 -12.01 -13.86 -7.56
N PHE A 371 -11.05 -13.35 -6.79
CA PHE A 371 -10.12 -12.33 -7.28
C PHE A 371 -9.20 -12.86 -8.37
N LEU A 372 -8.70 -14.09 -8.26
CA LEU A 372 -7.74 -14.65 -9.23
C LEU A 372 -8.40 -15.11 -10.54
N HIS A 373 -9.56 -15.76 -10.44
CA HIS A 373 -10.16 -16.51 -11.56
C HIS A 373 -11.39 -15.84 -12.18
N ARG A 374 -12.02 -14.86 -11.53
CA ARG A 374 -13.12 -14.12 -12.17
C ARG A 374 -12.55 -13.06 -13.10
N ARG A 375 -13.08 -13.02 -14.33
CA ARG A 375 -12.82 -11.91 -15.24
C ARG A 375 -13.47 -10.64 -14.70
N ARG A 376 -12.68 -9.57 -14.66
CA ARG A 376 -13.05 -8.22 -14.21
C ARG A 376 -12.29 -7.23 -15.08
N SER A 377 -12.65 -5.95 -15.01
CA SER A 377 -11.72 -4.91 -15.43
C SER A 377 -10.44 -5.03 -14.61
N ARG A 378 -9.29 -4.76 -15.23
CA ARG A 378 -7.98 -4.88 -14.57
C ARG A 378 -7.11 -3.71 -14.93
N THR A 379 -6.28 -3.31 -13.97
CA THR A 379 -5.23 -2.32 -14.19
C THR A 379 -3.88 -2.94 -13.83
N ALA A 380 -2.86 -2.70 -14.64
CA ALA A 380 -1.51 -3.17 -14.40
C ALA A 380 -0.49 -2.11 -14.80
N LEU A 381 0.66 -2.17 -14.12
CA LEU A 381 1.86 -1.46 -14.52
C LEU A 381 2.94 -2.47 -14.89
N GLY A 382 3.66 -2.21 -15.96
CA GLY A 382 4.83 -2.97 -16.35
C GLY A 382 6.00 -2.08 -16.75
N GLN A 383 7.17 -2.69 -16.84
CA GLN A 383 8.35 -2.11 -17.46
C GLN A 383 8.93 -3.12 -18.46
N THR A 384 9.26 -2.67 -19.67
CA THR A 384 9.95 -3.46 -20.69
C THR A 384 11.42 -3.67 -20.31
N ARG A 385 12.15 -4.51 -21.06
CA ARG A 385 13.59 -4.70 -20.82
C ARG A 385 14.39 -3.42 -21.10
N GLN A 386 13.87 -2.56 -21.96
CA GLN A 386 14.46 -1.29 -22.39
C GLN A 386 14.13 -0.12 -21.45
N GLY A 387 13.32 -0.34 -20.40
CA GLY A 387 12.97 0.69 -19.42
C GLY A 387 11.68 1.46 -19.70
N GLU A 388 11.01 1.20 -20.84
CA GLU A 388 9.71 1.78 -21.18
C GLU A 388 8.64 1.28 -20.20
N LEU A 389 7.84 2.19 -19.63
CA LEU A 389 6.72 1.83 -18.78
C LEU A 389 5.46 1.55 -19.58
N LEU A 390 4.64 0.64 -19.06
CA LEU A 390 3.38 0.20 -19.64
C LEU A 390 2.27 0.40 -18.61
N LEU A 391 1.36 1.34 -18.83
CA LEU A 391 0.10 1.44 -18.10
C LEU A 391 -0.98 0.72 -18.90
N VAL A 392 -1.60 -0.31 -18.32
CA VAL A 392 -2.54 -1.16 -19.05
C VAL A 392 -3.85 -1.26 -18.29
N VAL A 393 -4.96 -1.01 -18.99
CA VAL A 393 -6.31 -1.26 -18.50
C VAL A 393 -7.00 -2.26 -19.43
N VAL A 394 -7.61 -3.30 -18.86
CA VAL A 394 -8.50 -4.21 -19.58
C VAL A 394 -9.93 -3.93 -19.14
N GLU A 395 -10.83 -3.72 -20.10
CA GLU A 395 -12.22 -3.36 -19.82
C GLU A 395 -13.08 -4.58 -19.46
N GLN A 396 -14.10 -4.39 -18.61
CA GLN A 396 -15.24 -5.28 -18.49
C GLN A 396 -16.54 -4.52 -18.75
N ASN A 397 -17.21 -4.83 -19.87
CA ASN A 397 -18.50 -4.28 -20.28
C ASN A 397 -19.21 -5.27 -21.22
N ALA A 398 -20.31 -4.86 -21.87
CA ALA A 398 -21.07 -5.72 -22.78
C ALA A 398 -20.24 -6.26 -23.98
N THR A 399 -19.18 -5.55 -24.37
CA THR A 399 -18.34 -5.87 -25.54
C THR A 399 -16.95 -6.43 -25.16
N SER A 400 -16.59 -6.42 -23.87
CA SER A 400 -15.31 -6.91 -23.36
C SER A 400 -15.52 -7.71 -22.08
N ALA A 401 -15.05 -8.95 -22.05
CA ALA A 401 -15.29 -9.86 -20.93
C ALA A 401 -14.49 -9.50 -19.65
N GLY A 402 -13.48 -8.62 -19.74
CA GLY A 402 -12.45 -8.43 -18.71
C GLY A 402 -11.37 -9.50 -18.75
N ALA A 403 -10.49 -9.50 -17.76
CA ALA A 403 -9.40 -10.46 -17.63
C ALA A 403 -9.36 -11.12 -16.25
N THR A 404 -9.04 -12.42 -16.23
CA THR A 404 -8.48 -13.08 -15.06
C THR A 404 -7.06 -12.57 -14.82
N VAL A 405 -6.53 -12.79 -13.62
CA VAL A 405 -5.15 -12.40 -13.29
C VAL A 405 -4.14 -13.13 -14.20
N ALA A 406 -4.41 -14.38 -14.56
CA ALA A 406 -3.55 -15.16 -15.45
C ALA A 406 -3.58 -14.64 -16.90
N GLU A 407 -4.75 -14.22 -17.40
CA GLU A 407 -4.88 -13.58 -18.71
C GLU A 407 -4.16 -12.23 -18.74
N LEU A 408 -4.33 -11.41 -17.70
CA LEU A 408 -3.63 -10.14 -17.56
C LEU A 408 -2.12 -10.33 -17.60
N ALA A 409 -1.57 -11.34 -16.91
CA ALA A 409 -0.14 -11.61 -16.96
C ALA A 409 0.35 -11.98 -18.37
N ARG A 410 -0.42 -12.77 -19.13
CA ARG A 410 -0.09 -13.10 -20.53
C ARG A 410 -0.19 -11.88 -21.44
N ILE A 411 -1.18 -11.02 -21.22
CA ILE A 411 -1.32 -9.72 -21.91
C ILE A 411 -0.07 -8.87 -21.66
N MET A 412 0.32 -8.67 -20.40
CA MET A 412 1.50 -7.89 -20.03
C MET A 412 2.78 -8.47 -20.64
N GLN A 413 2.96 -9.80 -20.58
CA GLN A 413 4.10 -10.46 -21.23
C GLN A 413 4.11 -10.21 -22.74
N ARG A 414 2.96 -10.34 -23.41
CA ARG A 414 2.84 -10.16 -24.86
C ARG A 414 3.10 -8.71 -25.30
N LEU A 415 2.74 -7.73 -24.46
CA LEU A 415 3.06 -6.32 -24.65
C LEU A 415 4.56 -6.00 -24.45
N GLY A 416 5.35 -6.98 -23.99
CA GLY A 416 6.80 -6.86 -23.81
C GLY A 416 7.24 -6.55 -22.38
N ALA A 417 6.34 -6.67 -21.38
CA ALA A 417 6.72 -6.45 -19.99
C ALA A 417 7.82 -7.44 -19.58
N TYR A 418 8.93 -6.91 -19.08
CA TYR A 418 9.98 -7.69 -18.42
C TYR A 418 9.65 -7.92 -16.95
N ARG A 419 8.98 -6.95 -16.33
CA ARG A 419 8.39 -7.03 -14.99
C ARG A 419 7.02 -6.35 -15.01
N ALA A 420 6.05 -6.88 -14.27
CA ALA A 420 4.71 -6.28 -14.18
C ALA A 420 4.03 -6.58 -12.84
N LEU A 421 3.26 -5.62 -12.35
CA LEU A 421 2.46 -5.70 -11.12
C LEU A 421 1.00 -5.39 -11.42
N ASN A 422 0.09 -6.19 -10.85
CA ASN A 422 -1.34 -5.88 -10.86
C ASN A 422 -1.67 -4.81 -9.83
N LEU A 423 -2.50 -3.85 -10.24
CA LEU A 423 -3.01 -2.75 -9.43
C LEU A 423 -4.47 -2.99 -9.03
N ASP A 424 -5.09 -2.01 -8.37
CA ASP A 424 -6.51 -2.10 -8.05
C ASP A 424 -7.36 -2.25 -9.33
N GLY A 425 -8.46 -2.99 -9.25
CA GLY A 425 -9.21 -3.44 -10.42
C GLY A 425 -10.72 -3.37 -10.25
N GLY A 426 -11.45 -4.01 -11.17
CA GLY A 426 -12.90 -4.02 -11.14
C GLY A 426 -13.47 -2.63 -11.38
N SER A 427 -14.37 -2.16 -10.51
CA SER A 427 -14.99 -0.84 -10.60
C SER A 427 -14.01 0.32 -10.57
N SER A 428 -12.82 0.11 -10.00
CA SER A 428 -11.77 1.13 -9.89
C SER A 428 -10.89 1.22 -11.13
N SER A 429 -10.95 0.24 -12.04
CA SER A 429 -10.18 0.29 -13.28
C SER A 429 -10.62 1.44 -14.16
N GLY A 430 -9.70 2.35 -14.46
CA GLY A 430 -9.95 3.48 -15.33
C GLY A 430 -8.69 3.98 -16.01
N MET A 431 -8.87 4.65 -17.14
CA MET A 431 -7.81 5.37 -17.85
C MET A 431 -8.31 6.75 -18.22
N TYR A 432 -7.48 7.75 -17.92
CA TYR A 432 -7.63 9.14 -18.32
C TYR A 432 -6.50 9.48 -19.27
N MET A 433 -6.78 10.27 -20.30
CA MET A 433 -5.77 10.85 -21.18
C MET A 433 -6.06 12.34 -21.35
N ARG A 434 -5.06 13.11 -21.78
CA ARG A 434 -5.26 14.51 -22.17
C ARG A 434 -6.47 14.59 -23.12
N GLY A 435 -7.52 15.29 -22.70
CA GLY A 435 -8.80 15.37 -23.41
C GLY A 435 -9.97 14.62 -22.76
N GLY A 436 -9.74 13.78 -21.75
CA GLY A 436 -10.80 13.20 -20.92
C GLY A 436 -10.62 11.73 -20.54
N THR A 437 -11.68 11.19 -19.95
CA THR A 437 -11.78 9.77 -19.57
C THR A 437 -11.88 8.90 -20.81
N VAL A 438 -11.04 7.88 -20.88
CA VAL A 438 -11.06 6.84 -21.93
C VAL A 438 -11.91 5.65 -21.49
N HIS A 439 -11.72 5.22 -20.24
CA HIS A 439 -12.44 4.12 -19.64
C HIS A 439 -12.65 4.36 -18.14
N GLY A 440 -13.77 3.87 -17.61
CA GLY A 440 -14.05 3.88 -16.18
C GLY A 440 -14.65 5.22 -15.71
N ASN A 441 -14.26 5.65 -14.50
CA ASN A 441 -14.63 6.95 -13.89
C ASN A 441 -16.00 7.04 -13.18
N HIS A 442 -16.71 5.93 -13.01
CA HIS A 442 -18.01 5.92 -12.30
C HIS A 442 -17.88 5.74 -10.79
N HIS A 443 -16.70 5.31 -10.32
CA HIS A 443 -16.47 4.97 -8.93
C HIS A 443 -15.25 5.71 -8.37
N PRO A 444 -15.30 6.09 -7.09
CA PRO A 444 -14.14 6.66 -6.42
C PRO A 444 -12.94 5.72 -6.44
N VAL A 445 -11.76 6.31 -6.55
CA VAL A 445 -10.47 5.64 -6.45
C VAL A 445 -9.61 6.35 -5.42
N ALA A 446 -8.70 5.62 -4.77
CA ALA A 446 -7.84 6.22 -3.75
C ALA A 446 -6.56 6.86 -4.32
N SER A 447 -6.26 6.63 -5.60
CA SER A 447 -5.10 7.25 -6.26
C SER A 447 -5.17 7.15 -7.79
N ALA A 448 -4.46 8.07 -8.43
CA ALA A 448 -4.09 8.03 -9.83
C ALA A 448 -2.59 7.75 -9.96
N LEU A 449 -2.21 6.80 -10.81
CA LEU A 449 -0.84 6.64 -11.31
C LEU A 449 -0.76 7.38 -12.65
N ALA A 450 -0.09 8.52 -12.65
CA ALA A 450 -0.07 9.48 -13.74
C ALA A 450 1.31 9.60 -14.40
N VAL A 451 1.29 9.86 -15.69
CA VAL A 451 2.42 10.36 -16.47
C VAL A 451 2.22 11.86 -16.61
N VAL A 452 3.11 12.62 -15.99
CA VAL A 452 3.05 14.07 -15.92
C VAL A 452 4.12 14.65 -16.84
N GLN A 453 3.76 15.66 -17.61
CA GLN A 453 4.69 16.40 -18.45
C GLN A 453 4.93 17.77 -17.85
N ARG A 454 6.19 18.17 -17.73
CA ARG A 454 6.55 19.57 -17.44
C ARG A 454 6.17 20.42 -18.64
N ARG A 455 5.38 21.46 -18.42
CA ARG A 455 5.10 22.47 -19.45
C ARG A 455 6.41 23.18 -19.78
N LEU A 456 6.80 23.15 -21.04
CA LEU A 456 7.84 24.07 -21.53
C LEU A 456 7.26 25.47 -21.36
N ARG A 457 7.97 26.36 -20.65
CA ARG A 457 7.61 27.78 -20.68
C ARG A 457 7.68 28.19 -22.14
N SER A 458 6.56 28.60 -22.72
CA SER A 458 6.59 29.46 -23.90
C SER A 458 7.39 30.69 -23.46
N VAL A 459 8.59 30.85 -24.01
CA VAL A 459 9.28 32.13 -24.00
C VAL A 459 8.39 33.02 -24.84
N GLN A 460 7.57 33.85 -24.17
CA GLN A 460 6.91 34.99 -24.80
C GLN A 460 7.81 36.20 -24.61
#